data_AF-A0A482RB47-F1
#
_entry.id   AF-A0A482RB47-F1
#
_cell.length_a   1.000
_cell.length_b   1.000
_cell.length_c   1.000
_cell.angle_alpha   90.00
_cell.angle_beta   90.00
_cell.angle_gamma   90.00
#
_symmetry.space_group_name_H-M   'P 1'
#
loop_
_entity.id
_entity.type
_entity.pdbx_description
1 polymer ?
#
loop_
_entity_poly.entity_id
_entity_poly.type
_entity_poly.pdbx_seq_one_letter_code
_entity_poly.pdbx_strand_id
1 'polypeptide(L)'
;MHPARMRRSLAADIFHDLGYEAFVINRIDYQLKSAWQSSASLEFVWQGSASRGNGSSIFTHVLDSHYSSPYTFQWEYTCPGCSSDASALADSNPPILVT
;
A
#
# COMPACT_ATOMS: atom_id res chain seq x y z
N MET A 1 17.46 16.34 -3.57
CA MET A 1 16.62 15.16 -3.31
C MET A 1 15.53 15.17 -4.39
N HIS A 2 15.50 14.18 -5.28
CA HIS A 2 14.47 14.14 -6.32
C HIS A 2 13.19 13.56 -5.72
N PRO A 3 12.00 14.16 -5.98
CA PRO A 3 10.75 13.60 -5.50
C PRO A 3 10.53 12.21 -6.10
N ALA A 4 9.98 11.28 -5.31
CA ALA A 4 9.56 9.99 -5.82
C ALA A 4 8.57 10.18 -6.97
N ARG A 5 8.98 9.75 -8.16
CA ARG A 5 8.19 9.93 -9.37
C ARG A 5 8.24 8.66 -10.21
N MET A 6 7.09 8.00 -10.29
CA MET A 6 6.90 6.86 -11.16
C MET A 6 6.81 7.32 -12.63
N ARG A 7 7.12 6.41 -13.57
CA ARG A 7 6.90 6.69 -15.00
C ARG A 7 5.41 6.86 -15.28
N ARG A 8 5.09 7.67 -16.27
CA ARG A 8 3.71 7.90 -16.75
C ARG A 8 3.01 6.58 -17.07
N SER A 9 1.72 6.50 -16.80
CA SER A 9 0.93 5.27 -16.94
C SER A 9 -0.48 5.58 -17.42
N LEU A 10 -0.94 4.79 -18.40
CA LEU A 10 -2.32 4.84 -18.88
C LEU A 10 -3.31 4.48 -17.76
N ALA A 11 -2.95 3.59 -16.84
CA ALA A 11 -3.83 3.21 -15.73
C ALA A 11 -4.14 4.42 -14.83
N ALA A 12 -3.13 5.24 -14.52
CA ALA A 12 -3.31 6.45 -13.73
C ALA A 12 -4.19 7.49 -14.45
N ASP A 13 -4.04 7.62 -15.77
CA ASP A 13 -4.84 8.54 -16.60
C ASP A 13 -6.31 8.10 -16.67
N ILE A 14 -6.55 6.82 -16.95
CA ILE A 14 -7.90 6.27 -17.04
C ILE A 14 -8.60 6.30 -15.67
N PHE A 15 -7.92 5.95 -14.57
CA PHE A 15 -8.56 6.00 -13.26
C PHE A 15 -8.91 7.42 -12.84
N HIS A 16 -8.09 8.41 -13.18
CA HIS A 16 -8.46 9.81 -13.02
C HIS A 16 -9.72 10.15 -13.84
N ASP A 17 -9.77 9.78 -15.13
CA ASP A 17 -10.92 10.03 -16.01
C ASP A 17 -12.21 9.32 -15.56
N LEU A 18 -12.08 8.18 -14.86
CA LEU A 18 -13.20 7.47 -14.24
C LEU A 18 -13.66 8.09 -12.91
N GLY A 19 -13.02 9.17 -12.46
CA GLY A 19 -13.38 9.89 -11.24
C GLY A 19 -12.81 9.31 -9.95
N TYR A 20 -11.80 8.42 -10.03
CA TYR A 20 -11.11 7.95 -8.83
C TYR A 20 -10.16 9.04 -8.28
N GLU A 21 -10.18 9.21 -6.96
CA GLU A 21 -9.29 10.16 -6.27
C GLU A 21 -7.94 9.53 -5.88
N ALA A 22 -7.94 8.21 -5.68
CA ALA A 22 -6.77 7.46 -5.21
C ALA A 22 -6.64 6.09 -5.89
N PHE A 23 -5.39 5.61 -6.00
CA PHE A 23 -5.07 4.30 -6.53
C PHE A 23 -4.02 3.60 -5.66
N VAL A 24 -4.32 2.38 -5.22
CA VAL A 24 -3.40 1.59 -4.38
C VAL A 24 -2.73 0.51 -5.23
N ILE A 25 -1.41 0.45 -5.17
CA ILE A 25 -0.60 -0.57 -5.85
C ILE A 25 0.35 -1.25 -4.88
N ASN A 26 0.99 -2.33 -5.32
CA ASN A 26 2.00 -3.02 -4.50
C ASN A 26 3.27 -3.37 -5.28
N ARG A 27 3.09 -3.91 -6.49
CA ARG A 27 4.20 -4.46 -7.29
C ARG A 27 4.89 -3.33 -8.05
N ILE A 28 6.03 -2.91 -7.53
CA ILE A 28 7.00 -2.01 -8.19
C ILE A 28 8.39 -2.68 -8.15
N ASP A 29 9.38 -2.09 -8.82
CA ASP A 29 10.76 -2.59 -8.73
C ASP A 29 11.25 -2.64 -7.26
N TYR A 30 11.91 -3.75 -6.89
CA TYR A 30 12.32 -3.99 -5.51
C TYR A 30 13.34 -2.95 -4.99
N GLN A 31 14.25 -2.47 -5.85
CA GLN A 31 15.23 -1.45 -5.47
C GLN A 31 14.51 -0.11 -5.23
N LEU A 32 13.53 0.21 -6.08
CA LEU A 32 12.70 1.40 -5.91
C LEU A 32 11.89 1.34 -4.61
N LYS A 33 11.27 0.19 -4.30
CA LYS A 33 10.47 0.01 -3.07
C LYS A 33 11.32 0.20 -1.81
N SER A 34 12.52 -0.39 -1.78
CA SER A 34 13.46 -0.22 -0.66
C SER A 34 13.91 1.25 -0.49
N ALA A 35 14.21 1.94 -1.59
CA ALA A 35 14.56 3.35 -1.56
C ALA A 35 13.39 4.23 -1.07
N TRP A 36 12.15 3.93 -1.46
CA TRP A 36 10.99 4.72 -1.07
C TRP A 36 10.54 4.46 0.35
N GLN A 37 10.69 3.24 0.87
CA GLN A 37 10.48 2.95 2.29
C GLN A 37 11.42 3.75 3.18
N SER A 38 12.70 3.81 2.84
CA SER A 38 13.70 4.55 3.64
C SER A 38 13.56 6.07 3.57
N SER A 39 12.86 6.59 2.55
CA SER A 39 12.65 8.01 2.32
C SER A 39 11.19 8.46 2.49
N ALA A 40 10.34 7.64 3.11
CA ALA A 40 8.91 7.93 3.34
C ALA A 40 8.17 8.39 2.07
N SER A 41 8.45 7.73 0.94
CA SER A 41 8.02 8.14 -0.40
C SER A 41 7.10 7.13 -1.09
N LEU A 42 6.43 6.28 -0.31
CA LEU A 42 5.44 5.31 -0.83
C LEU A 42 4.13 5.97 -1.27
N GLU A 43 3.94 7.25 -0.93
CA GLU A 43 2.77 8.04 -1.27
C GLU A 43 3.18 9.22 -2.14
N PHE A 44 2.54 9.36 -3.30
CA PHE A 44 2.87 10.39 -4.27
C PHE A 44 1.70 10.66 -5.23
N VAL A 45 1.78 11.78 -5.95
CA VAL A 45 0.85 12.09 -7.05
C VAL A 45 1.40 11.48 -8.33
N TRP A 46 0.67 10.51 -8.90
CA TRP A 46 1.07 9.84 -10.13
C TRP A 46 0.47 10.51 -11.35
N GLN A 47 1.32 11.07 -12.20
CA GLN A 47 0.91 11.71 -13.44
C GLN A 47 0.82 10.69 -14.59
N GLY A 48 -0.39 10.42 -15.07
CA GLY A 48 -0.69 9.49 -16.15
C GLY A 48 -0.29 9.96 -17.53
N SER A 49 -0.50 11.24 -17.87
CA SER A 49 -0.24 11.78 -19.20
C SER A 49 0.60 13.07 -19.22
N ALA A 50 1.42 13.22 -20.25
CA ALA A 50 2.29 14.40 -20.44
C ALA A 50 1.54 15.63 -20.91
N SER A 51 0.63 15.44 -21.85
CA SER A 51 -0.13 16.53 -22.47
C SER A 51 -1.22 17.08 -21.55
N ARG A 52 -1.69 16.28 -20.58
CA ARG A 52 -2.85 16.61 -19.75
C ARG A 52 -2.50 17.24 -18.40
N GLY A 53 -1.23 17.38 -18.06
CA GLY A 53 -0.82 18.02 -16.80
C GLY A 53 -1.52 17.41 -15.59
N ASN A 54 -2.15 18.26 -14.77
CA ASN A 54 -2.92 17.86 -13.59
C ASN A 54 -4.24 17.15 -13.90
N GLY A 55 -4.79 17.28 -15.12
CA GLY A 55 -5.99 16.55 -15.57
C GLY A 55 -5.71 15.09 -15.95
N SER A 56 -4.66 14.50 -15.38
CA SER A 56 -4.25 13.10 -15.51
C SER A 56 -3.51 12.63 -14.26
N SER A 57 -3.73 13.28 -13.12
CA SER A 57 -3.00 13.00 -11.88
C SER A 57 -3.90 12.29 -10.88
N ILE A 58 -3.38 11.26 -10.23
CA ILE A 58 -4.10 10.50 -9.20
C ILE A 58 -3.21 10.30 -7.98
N PHE A 59 -3.76 10.43 -6.77
CA PHE A 59 -3.01 10.07 -5.57
C PHE A 59 -2.73 8.57 -5.59
N THR A 60 -1.48 8.17 -5.35
CA THR A 60 -1.08 6.77 -5.40
C THR A 60 -0.37 6.38 -4.12
N HIS A 61 -0.82 5.28 -3.52
CA HIS A 61 -0.17 4.65 -2.38
C HIS A 61 0.40 3.30 -2.79
N VAL A 62 1.69 3.08 -2.54
CA VAL A 62 2.34 1.78 -2.67
C VAL A 62 2.31 1.11 -1.31
N LEU A 63 1.70 -0.07 -1.21
CA LEU A 63 1.73 -0.85 0.03
C LEU A 63 3.17 -1.05 0.49
N ASP A 64 3.41 -0.87 1.78
CA ASP A 64 4.71 -1.03 2.42
C ASP A 64 5.21 -2.48 2.31
N SER A 65 4.32 -3.45 2.50
CA SER A 65 4.62 -4.88 2.45
C SER A 65 3.81 -5.59 1.35
N HIS A 66 3.32 -6.81 1.56
CA HIS A 66 2.45 -7.51 0.62
C HIS A 66 0.98 -7.14 0.92
N TYR A 67 0.06 -7.34 -0.02
CA TYR A 67 -1.39 -7.26 0.20
C TYR A 67 -1.96 -8.41 1.04
N SER A 68 -1.12 -9.10 1.82
CA SER A 68 -1.55 -10.12 2.78
C SER A 68 -1.72 -9.46 4.14
N SER A 69 -2.52 -10.08 5.02
CA SER A 69 -2.51 -9.68 6.42
C SER A 69 -1.09 -9.76 6.99
N PRO A 70 -0.70 -8.87 7.91
CA PRO A 70 0.50 -9.07 8.72
C PRO A 70 0.47 -10.46 9.37
N TYR A 71 1.64 -11.07 9.56
CA TYR A 71 1.77 -12.49 9.95
C TYR A 71 0.93 -12.89 11.17
N THR A 72 0.81 -12.00 12.17
CA THR A 72 0.03 -12.25 13.41
C THR A 72 -1.43 -11.82 13.33
N PHE A 73 -1.90 -11.35 12.18
CA PHE A 73 -3.24 -10.79 11.97
C PHE A 73 -4.02 -11.54 10.87
N GLN A 74 -3.69 -12.81 10.62
CA GLN A 74 -4.40 -13.66 9.67
C GLN A 74 -5.52 -14.44 10.35
N TRP A 75 -6.75 -13.95 10.26
CA TRP A 75 -7.93 -14.57 10.90
C TRP A 75 -8.83 -15.38 9.96
N GLU A 76 -8.49 -15.44 8.68
CA GLU A 76 -9.31 -16.09 7.65
C GLU A 76 -9.00 -17.60 7.49
N TYR A 77 -7.81 -18.05 7.90
CA TYR A 77 -7.38 -19.45 7.74
C TYR A 77 -7.02 -20.09 9.09
N THR A 78 -7.47 -21.32 9.32
CA THR A 78 -6.76 -22.27 10.19
C THR A 78 -5.48 -22.70 9.47
N CYS A 79 -4.47 -21.84 9.46
CA CYS A 79 -3.20 -22.11 8.78
C CYS A 79 -2.41 -23.17 9.57
N PRO A 80 -1.86 -24.23 8.94
CA PRO A 80 -1.01 -25.19 9.64
C PRO A 80 0.26 -24.48 10.15
N GLY A 81 0.34 -24.26 11.47
CA GLY A 81 1.46 -23.56 12.12
C GLY A 81 1.13 -22.15 12.63
N CYS A 82 0.01 -21.58 12.21
CA CYS A 82 -0.69 -20.61 13.05
C CYS A 82 -1.39 -21.46 14.13
N SER A 83 -1.36 -21.06 15.40
CA SER A 83 -2.12 -21.77 16.43
C SER A 83 -3.53 -22.03 15.89
N SER A 84 -3.95 -23.30 15.87
CA SER A 84 -5.31 -23.75 15.51
C SER A 84 -6.42 -23.07 16.32
N ASP A 85 -6.00 -22.29 17.30
CA ASP A 85 -6.79 -21.65 18.31
C ASP A 85 -6.66 -20.15 18.04
N ALA A 86 -7.51 -19.62 17.15
CA ALA A 86 -7.72 -18.17 17.06
C ALA A 86 -8.12 -17.57 18.44
N SER A 87 -8.62 -18.41 19.35
CA SER A 87 -8.84 -18.10 20.77
C SER A 87 -7.54 -17.83 21.55
N ALA A 88 -6.42 -18.49 21.27
CA ALA A 88 -5.17 -18.30 22.01
C ALA A 88 -4.50 -16.92 21.77
N LEU A 89 -4.76 -16.32 20.60
CA LEU A 89 -4.31 -14.95 20.27
C LEU A 89 -5.28 -13.87 20.77
N ALA A 90 -6.57 -14.20 20.91
CA ALA A 90 -7.55 -13.31 21.55
C ALA A 90 -7.30 -13.20 23.07
N ASP A 91 -6.86 -14.29 23.70
CA ASP A 91 -6.64 -14.37 25.16
C ASP A 91 -5.28 -13.82 25.62
N SER A 92 -4.39 -13.45 24.69
CA SER A 92 -3.04 -12.95 24.98
C SER A 92 -2.86 -11.45 24.73
N ASN A 93 -3.93 -10.74 24.34
CA ASN A 93 -3.85 -9.29 24.18
C ASN A 93 -3.82 -8.64 25.57
N PRO A 94 -2.78 -7.86 25.92
CA PRO A 94 -2.74 -7.17 27.20
C PRO A 94 -3.94 -6.20 27.28
N PRO A 95 -4.57 -6.03 28.46
CA PRO A 95 -5.63 -5.05 28.60
C PRO A 95 -5.09 -3.67 28.20
N ILE A 96 -5.89 -2.91 27.45
CA ILE A 96 -5.60 -1.50 27.18
C ILE A 96 -5.55 -0.82 28.54
N LEU A 97 -4.34 -0.53 29.02
CA LEU A 97 -4.14 0.23 30.24
C LEU A 97 -4.52 1.67 29.93
N VAL A 98 -5.77 2.02 30.24
CA VAL A 98 -6.22 3.39 30.35
C VAL A 98 -5.70 3.91 31.69
N THR A 99 -4.55 4.57 31.67
CA THR A 99 -4.03 5.38 32.80
C THR A 99 -4.51 6.81 32.71
#